data_AF-A0A7C5IIA0-F1
#
_entry.id   AF-A0A7C5IIA0-F1
#
_cell.length_a   1.000
_cell.length_b   1.000
_cell.length_c   1.000
_cell.angle_alpha   90.00
_cell.angle_beta   90.00
_cell.angle_gamma   90.00
#
_symmetry.space_group_name_H-M   'P 1'
#
loop_
_entity.id
_entity.type
_entity.pdbx_description
1 polymer ?
#
loop_
_entity_poly.entity_id
_entity_poly.type
_entity_poly.pdbx_seq_one_letter_code
_entity_poly.pdbx_strand_id
1 'polypeptide(L)'
;MPVMKVEGVKIEVTPYKQYQFDYQQSDMETLYRRGDWHSWRDEIKWLEQNGEQDRKLTPGQTLALTEDLRSLDEARAPFTENPNQAYKLAHKNRAQNNRRFAREHAELVERARATR
;
A
#
# COMPACT_ATOMS: atom_id res chain seq x y z
N MET A 1 7.24 25.32 3.80
CA MET A 1 7.08 24.06 3.03
C MET A 1 5.81 23.38 3.53
N PRO A 2 4.86 23.00 2.67
CA PRO A 2 3.63 22.37 3.15
C PRO A 2 3.92 20.93 3.59
N VAL A 3 3.74 20.69 4.89
CA VAL A 3 3.78 19.35 5.49
C VAL A 3 2.40 18.74 5.27
N MET A 4 2.28 17.76 4.38
CA MET A 4 1.05 16.98 4.26
C MET A 4 1.14 15.79 5.24
N LYS A 5 0.17 15.70 6.14
CA LYS A 5 -0.07 14.52 6.96
C LYS A 5 -1.10 13.67 6.23
N VAL A 6 -0.67 12.53 5.72
CA VAL A 6 -1.58 11.48 5.26
C VAL A 6 -1.44 10.36 6.28
N GLU A 7 -2.53 10.03 6.96
CA GLU A 7 -2.62 8.93 7.93
C GLU A 7 -1.58 8.93 9.08
N GLY A 8 -1.14 10.11 9.53
CA GLY A 8 -0.24 10.23 10.69
C GLY A 8 1.26 10.29 10.36
N VAL A 9 1.64 10.08 9.10
CA VAL A 9 3.04 10.18 8.64
C VAL A 9 3.33 11.59 8.10
N LYS A 10 4.44 12.21 8.53
CA LYS A 10 4.89 13.52 8.03
C LYS A 10 5.79 13.33 6.81
N ILE A 11 5.45 13.98 5.70
CA ILE A 11 6.26 13.92 4.48
C ILE A 11 6.72 15.33 4.10
N GLU A 12 8.05 15.51 3.92
CA GLU A 12 8.65 16.70 3.32
C GLU A 12 9.17 16.38 1.91
N VAL A 13 8.63 17.08 0.91
CA VAL A 13 8.99 16.90 -0.51
C VAL A 13 10.20 17.79 -0.85
N THR A 14 11.28 17.21 -1.40
CA THR A 14 12.46 17.94 -1.92
C THR A 14 12.85 17.43 -3.32
N PRO A 15 13.48 18.26 -4.17
CA PRO A 15 13.80 17.92 -5.57
C PRO A 15 14.80 16.75 -5.76
N TYR A 16 15.43 16.28 -4.69
CA TYR A 16 16.40 15.17 -4.71
C TYR A 16 15.82 13.84 -4.22
N LYS A 17 14.52 13.80 -3.85
CA LYS A 17 13.79 12.58 -3.48
C LYS A 17 12.53 12.49 -4.34
N GLN A 18 12.62 11.79 -5.48
CA GLN A 18 11.45 11.48 -6.28
C GLN A 18 10.49 10.60 -5.47
N TYR A 19 9.21 10.97 -5.51
CA TYR A 19 8.11 10.30 -4.83
C TYR A 19 7.83 8.96 -5.53
N GLN A 20 8.52 7.89 -5.12
CA GLN A 20 8.18 6.54 -5.54
C GLN A 20 7.21 5.95 -4.52
N PHE A 21 5.92 6.04 -4.86
CA PHE A 21 4.78 5.51 -4.10
C PHE A 21 4.61 3.99 -4.26
N ASP A 22 5.68 3.29 -4.60
CA ASP A 22 5.59 1.87 -4.92
C ASP A 22 6.73 1.09 -4.30
N TYR A 23 6.46 -0.19 -4.08
CA TYR A 23 7.42 -1.12 -3.49
C TYR A 23 7.65 -2.29 -4.46
N GLN A 24 8.84 -2.85 -4.40
CA GLN A 24 9.25 -4.00 -5.20
C GLN A 24 9.16 -5.28 -4.38
N GLN A 25 9.30 -6.42 -5.06
CA GLN A 25 9.28 -7.73 -4.39
C GLN A 25 10.34 -7.81 -3.28
N SER A 26 11.51 -7.22 -3.48
CA SER A 26 12.60 -7.17 -2.48
C SER A 26 12.23 -6.42 -1.20
N ASP A 27 11.27 -5.49 -1.27
CA ASP A 27 10.79 -4.73 -0.11
C ASP A 27 9.83 -5.57 0.72
N MET A 28 8.94 -6.33 0.07
CA MET A 28 8.12 -7.35 0.72
C MET A 28 9.00 -8.43 1.38
N GLU A 29 10.04 -8.92 0.68
CA GLU A 29 11.03 -9.84 1.27
C GLU A 29 11.79 -9.20 2.45
N THR A 30 11.98 -7.88 2.43
CA THR A 30 12.58 -7.17 3.55
C THR A 30 11.64 -7.18 4.76
N LEU A 31 10.36 -6.89 4.58
CA LEU A 31 9.34 -7.00 5.62
C LEU A 31 9.28 -8.43 6.20
N TYR A 32 9.28 -9.46 5.36
CA TYR A 32 9.24 -10.87 5.78
C TYR A 32 10.48 -11.33 6.58
N ARG A 33 11.58 -10.57 6.53
CA ARG A 33 12.77 -10.82 7.36
C ARG A 33 12.71 -10.13 8.72
N ARG A 34 11.69 -9.32 9.01
CA ARG A 34 11.60 -8.53 10.25
C ARG A 34 10.82 -9.21 11.37
N GLY A 35 10.00 -10.18 11.04
CA GLY A 35 9.19 -10.88 12.02
C GLY A 35 8.65 -12.19 11.48
N ASP A 36 8.12 -12.97 12.40
CA ASP A 36 7.40 -14.20 12.13
C ASP A 36 5.92 -13.87 12.05
N TRP A 37 5.43 -13.73 10.81
CA TRP A 37 4.11 -13.16 10.53
C TRP A 37 3.05 -14.26 10.47
N HIS A 38 1.90 -14.01 11.11
CA HIS A 38 0.79 -14.96 11.15
C HIS A 38 -0.49 -14.40 10.53
N SER A 39 -0.49 -13.10 10.19
CA SER A 39 -1.60 -12.40 9.57
C SER A 39 -1.13 -11.11 8.90
N TRP A 40 -1.93 -10.61 7.94
CA TRP A 40 -1.72 -9.27 7.36
C TRP A 40 -1.69 -8.18 8.43
N ARG A 41 -2.50 -8.33 9.49
CA ARG A 41 -2.58 -7.38 10.59
C ARG A 41 -1.29 -7.29 11.41
N ASP A 42 -0.55 -8.39 11.55
CA ASP A 42 0.73 -8.38 12.24
C ASP A 42 1.77 -7.57 11.47
N GLU A 43 1.83 -7.75 10.16
CA GLU A 43 2.69 -6.99 9.26
C GLU A 43 2.35 -5.49 9.28
N ILE A 44 1.06 -5.15 9.16
CA ILE A 44 0.56 -3.77 9.21
C ILE A 44 0.97 -3.11 10.52
N LYS A 45 0.71 -3.77 11.65
CA LYS A 45 1.06 -3.24 12.98
C LYS A 45 2.56 -3.00 13.11
N TRP A 46 3.39 -3.91 12.57
CA TRP A 46 4.83 -3.72 12.58
C TRP A 46 5.27 -2.53 11.72
N LEU A 47 4.71 -2.37 10.52
CA LEU A 47 5.00 -1.25 9.61
C LEU A 47 4.61 0.09 10.23
N GLU A 48 3.44 0.18 10.87
CA GLU A 48 2.98 1.39 11.57
C GLU A 48 3.89 1.80 12.72
N GLN A 49 4.49 0.82 13.42
CA GLN A 49 5.34 1.07 14.57
C GLN A 49 6.81 1.30 14.21
N ASN A 50 7.32 0.58 13.21
CA ASN A 50 8.75 0.45 12.94
C ASN A 50 9.15 0.84 11.50
N GLY A 51 8.20 0.88 10.57
CA GLY A 51 8.49 1.02 9.14
C GLY A 51 9.12 2.36 8.75
N GLU A 52 8.86 3.44 9.47
CA GLU A 52 9.54 4.73 9.26
C GLU A 52 11.00 4.71 9.74
N GLN A 53 11.30 3.89 10.75
CA GLN A 53 12.62 3.78 11.36
C GLN A 53 13.46 2.66 10.72
N ASP A 54 12.86 1.84 9.86
CA ASP A 54 13.56 0.75 9.19
C ASP A 54 14.61 1.29 8.22
N ARG A 55 15.82 0.72 8.28
CA ARG A 55 16.95 1.18 7.46
C ARG A 55 16.87 0.73 5.99
N LYS A 56 16.00 -0.23 5.67
CA LYS A 56 15.88 -0.86 4.35
C LYS A 56 14.58 -0.52 3.65
N LEU A 57 13.56 -0.03 4.37
CA LEU A 57 12.33 0.49 3.79
C LEU A 57 12.34 2.02 3.84
N THR A 58 12.02 2.65 2.72
CA THR A 58 11.78 4.08 2.66
C THR A 58 10.37 4.39 3.19
N PRO A 59 10.11 5.62 3.67
CA PRO A 59 8.75 6.01 4.10
C PRO A 59 7.67 5.80 3.02
N GLY A 60 8.00 6.00 1.74
CA GLY A 60 7.07 5.75 0.62
C GLY A 60 6.73 4.27 0.44
N GLN A 61 7.74 3.39 0.54
CA GLN A 61 7.55 1.94 0.49
C GLN A 61 6.75 1.45 1.71
N THR A 62 7.04 1.97 2.90
CA THR A 62 6.30 1.65 4.12
C THR A 62 4.82 1.99 3.99
N LEU A 63 4.49 3.18 3.47
CA LEU A 63 3.11 3.58 3.21
C LEU A 63 2.44 2.66 2.18
N ALA A 64 3.09 2.45 1.03
CA ALA A 64 2.54 1.64 -0.05
C ALA A 64 2.33 0.17 0.35
N LEU A 65 3.25 -0.41 1.14
CA LEU A 65 3.10 -1.75 1.73
C LEU A 65 1.91 -1.78 2.69
N THR A 66 1.81 -0.80 3.59
CA THR A 66 0.74 -0.74 4.60
C THR A 66 -0.63 -0.66 3.95
N GLU A 67 -0.81 0.20 2.94
CA GLU A 67 -2.07 0.35 2.20
C GLU A 67 -2.49 -0.93 1.46
N ASP A 68 -1.52 -1.60 0.82
CA ASP A 68 -1.78 -2.84 0.10
C ASP A 68 -2.14 -3.99 1.04
N LEU A 69 -1.43 -4.13 2.16
CA LEU A 69 -1.71 -5.14 3.17
C LEU A 69 -3.07 -4.90 3.84
N ARG A 70 -3.42 -3.63 4.13
CA ARG A 70 -4.77 -3.27 4.62
C ARG A 70 -5.84 -3.66 3.60
N SER A 71 -5.61 -3.39 2.32
CA SER A 71 -6.53 -3.80 1.25
C SER A 71 -6.71 -5.32 1.18
N LEU A 72 -5.66 -6.10 1.46
CA LEU A 72 -5.74 -7.56 1.57
C LEU A 72 -6.54 -8.02 2.81
N ASP A 73 -6.32 -7.38 3.97
CA ASP A 73 -7.08 -7.66 5.21
C ASP A 73 -8.57 -7.36 5.02
N GLU A 74 -8.90 -6.19 4.45
CA GLU A 74 -10.28 -5.78 4.15
C GLU A 74 -10.98 -6.70 3.14
N ALA A 75 -10.24 -7.14 2.11
CA ALA A 75 -10.73 -8.12 1.15
C ALA A 75 -10.80 -9.55 1.70
N ARG A 76 -10.38 -9.78 2.96
CA ARG A 76 -10.24 -11.10 3.59
C ARG A 76 -9.44 -12.08 2.72
N ALA A 77 -8.41 -11.58 2.05
CA ALA A 77 -7.54 -12.41 1.23
C ALA A 77 -6.78 -13.41 2.13
N PRO A 78 -6.57 -14.66 1.67
CA PRO A 78 -5.86 -15.66 2.47
C PRO A 78 -4.42 -15.19 2.75
N PHE A 79 -4.01 -15.28 4.01
CA PHE A 79 -2.65 -14.98 4.43
C PHE A 79 -1.66 -16.00 3.84
N THR A 80 -0.42 -15.57 3.61
CA THR A 80 0.67 -16.44 3.14
C THR A 80 1.98 -16.01 3.77
N GLU A 81 2.79 -16.97 4.19
CA GLU A 81 4.15 -16.75 4.70
C GLU A 81 5.18 -16.60 3.57
N ASN A 82 4.75 -16.71 2.31
CA ASN A 82 5.63 -16.57 1.16
C ASN A 82 5.63 -15.12 0.64
N PRO A 83 6.76 -14.39 0.72
CA PRO A 83 6.81 -12.97 0.36
C PRO A 83 6.50 -12.72 -1.13
N ASN A 84 6.87 -13.64 -2.02
CA ASN A 84 6.56 -13.51 -3.45
C ASN A 84 5.05 -13.70 -3.71
N GLN A 85 4.41 -14.61 -2.98
CA GLN A 85 2.96 -14.77 -3.08
C GLN A 85 2.25 -13.53 -2.51
N ALA A 86 2.68 -13.02 -1.36
CA ALA A 86 2.13 -11.80 -0.77
C ALA A 86 2.24 -10.60 -1.73
N TYR A 87 3.42 -10.36 -2.30
CA TYR A 87 3.66 -9.33 -3.32
C TYR A 87 2.70 -9.43 -4.51
N LYS A 88 2.53 -10.64 -5.05
CA LYS A 88 1.63 -10.89 -6.19
C LYS A 88 0.16 -10.68 -5.79
N LEU A 89 -0.23 -11.10 -4.59
CA LEU A 89 -1.59 -10.94 -4.08
C LEU A 89 -1.93 -9.46 -3.94
N ALA A 90 -1.06 -8.71 -3.29
CA ALA A 90 -1.21 -7.28 -3.06
C ALA A 90 -1.36 -6.51 -4.38
N HIS A 91 -0.44 -6.70 -5.32
CA HIS A 91 -0.52 -6.04 -6.62
C HIS A 91 -1.70 -6.46 -7.48
N LYS A 92 -2.11 -7.73 -7.41
CA LYS A 92 -3.33 -8.20 -8.07
C LYS A 92 -4.56 -7.51 -7.48
N ASN A 93 -4.63 -7.38 -6.16
CA ASN A 93 -5.74 -6.70 -5.48
C ASN A 93 -5.77 -5.20 -5.83
N ARG A 94 -4.63 -4.52 -5.79
CA ARG A 94 -4.47 -3.13 -6.23
C ARG A 94 -4.98 -2.90 -7.66
N ALA A 95 -4.58 -3.76 -8.59
CA ALA A 95 -5.05 -3.67 -9.97
C ALA A 95 -6.57 -3.89 -10.13
N GLN A 96 -7.15 -4.78 -9.33
CA GLN A 96 -8.61 -5.01 -9.32
C GLN A 96 -9.37 -3.82 -8.73
N ASN A 97 -8.90 -3.26 -7.62
CA ASN A 97 -9.49 -2.07 -6.99
C ASN A 97 -9.45 -0.86 -7.94
N ASN A 98 -8.32 -0.62 -8.60
CA ASN A 98 -8.18 0.47 -9.57
C ASN A 98 -9.15 0.30 -10.76
N ARG A 99 -9.32 -0.93 -11.26
CA ARG A 99 -10.29 -1.22 -12.34
C ARG A 99 -11.73 -1.01 -11.89
N ARG A 100 -12.06 -1.41 -10.66
CA ARG A 100 -13.40 -1.22 -10.10
C ARG A 100 -13.71 0.27 -9.96
N PHE A 101 -12.80 1.04 -9.36
CA PHE A 101 -12.93 2.49 -9.22
C PHE A 101 -13.10 3.18 -10.58
N ALA A 102 -12.28 2.83 -11.58
CA ALA A 102 -12.39 3.42 -12.92
C ALA A 102 -13.76 3.16 -13.58
N ARG A 103 -14.34 1.97 -13.37
CA ARG A 103 -15.69 1.64 -13.87
C ARG A 103 -16.77 2.44 -13.17
N GLU A 104 -16.76 2.44 -11.83
CA GLU A 104 -17.74 3.17 -11.01
C GLU A 104 -17.72 4.69 -11.34
N HIS A 105 -16.53 5.26 -11.54
CA HIS A 105 -16.39 6.66 -11.94
C HIS A 105 -16.87 6.93 -13.37
N ALA A 106 -16.63 6.03 -14.33
CA ALA A 106 -17.13 6.20 -15.69
C ALA A 106 -18.67 6.20 -15.72
N GLU A 107 -19.31 5.32 -14.96
CA GLU A 107 -20.76 5.26 -14.82
C GLU A 107 -21.35 6.54 -14.20
N LEU A 108 -20.68 7.11 -13.19
CA LEU A 108 -21.10 8.38 -12.57
C LEU A 108 -21.02 9.55 -13.56
N VAL A 109 -19.96 9.62 -14.36
CA VAL A 109 -19.79 10.67 -15.38
C VAL A 109 -20.86 10.57 -16.47
N GLU A 110 -21.15 9.36 -16.95
CA GLU A 110 -22.19 9.14 -17.96
C GLU A 110 -23.59 9.46 -17.42
N ARG A 111 -23.90 9.07 -16.16
CA ARG A 111 -25.15 9.49 -15.51
C ARG A 111 -25.25 11.00 -15.36
N ALA A 112 -24.17 11.67 -14.93
CA ALA A 112 -24.14 13.12 -14.81
C ALA A 112 -24.35 13.84 -16.16
N ARG A 113 -23.85 13.25 -17.25
CA ARG A 113 -24.08 13.75 -18.63
C ARG A 113 -25.51 13.53 -19.12
N ALA A 114 -26.13 12.41 -18.77
CA ALA A 114 -27.50 12.08 -19.18
C ALA A 114 -28.59 12.84 -18.41
N THR A 115 -28.23 13.52 -17.31
CA THR A 115 -29.17 14.31 -16.48
C THR A 115 -29.18 15.80 -16.86
N ARG A 116 -28.63 16.16 -18.02
CA ARG A 116 -28.48 17.54 -18.51
C ARG A 116 -29.07 17.68 -19.91
#